data_AF-A0A349EFD8-F1
#
_entry.id   AF-A0A349EFD8-F1
#
_cell.length_a   1.000
_cell.length_b   1.000
_cell.length_c   1.000
_cell.angle_alpha   90.00
_cell.angle_beta   90.00
_cell.angle_gamma   90.00
#
_symmetry.space_group_name_H-M   'P 1'
#
loop_
_entity.id
_entity.type
_entity.pdbx_description
1 polymer ?
#
loop_
_entity_poly.entity_id
_entity_poly.type
_entity_poly.pdbx_seq_one_letter_code
_entity_poly.pdbx_strand_id
1 'polypeptide(L)' 'MPHPSLRYWLASLLLGPACALALEVGEIRVQSALNQLFDATIPLPTLTPEALNQVSVKIASPTMFEEFGLDQ' A
#
# COMPACT_ATOMS: atom_id res chain seq x y z
N MET A 1 -20.02 -25.63 -32.74
CA MET A 1 -19.70 -26.53 -31.61
C MET A 1 -18.66 -25.84 -30.73
N PRO A 2 -18.99 -25.38 -29.52
CA PRO A 2 -18.05 -24.61 -28.70
C PRO A 2 -16.92 -25.51 -28.19
N HIS A 3 -15.67 -25.09 -28.40
CA HIS A 3 -14.48 -25.85 -28.04
C HIS A 3 -14.32 -25.95 -26.50
N PRO A 4 -14.30 -27.17 -25.91
CA PRO A 4 -14.27 -27.36 -24.46
C PRO A 4 -12.99 -26.80 -23.81
N SER A 5 -11.90 -26.67 -24.58
CA SER A 5 -10.62 -26.11 -24.13
C SER A 5 -10.72 -24.64 -23.69
N LEU A 6 -11.55 -23.83 -24.35
CA LEU A 6 -11.74 -22.41 -24.00
C LEU A 6 -12.38 -22.26 -22.61
N ARG A 7 -13.29 -23.18 -22.25
CA ARG A 7 -14.00 -23.15 -20.97
C ARG A 7 -13.09 -23.45 -19.78
N TYR A 8 -12.20 -24.44 -19.92
CA TYR A 8 -11.21 -24.75 -18.87
C TYR A 8 -10.18 -23.63 -18.71
N TRP A 9 -9.79 -22.99 -19.81
CA TRP A 9 -8.88 -21.85 -19.77
C TRP A 9 -9.51 -20.63 -19.07
N LEU A 10 -10.79 -20.33 -19.35
CA LEU A 10 -11.55 -19.32 -18.63
C LEU A 10 -11.67 -19.63 -17.13
N ALA A 11 -11.95 -20.90 -16.77
CA ALA A 11 -12.09 -21.31 -15.38
C ALA A 11 -10.78 -21.12 -14.57
N SER A 12 -9.62 -21.34 -15.20
CA SER A 12 -8.31 -21.08 -14.57
C SER A 12 -8.06 -19.58 -14.33
N LEU A 13 -8.53 -18.72 -15.24
CA LEU A 13 -8.40 -17.26 -15.11
C LEU A 13 -9.24 -16.71 -13.94
N LEU A 14 -10.37 -17.35 -13.61
CA LEU A 14 -11.22 -17.02 -12.45
C LEU A 14 -10.58 -17.40 -11.10
N LEU A 15 -9.64 -18.36 -11.07
CA LEU A 15 -8.84 -18.69 -9.88
C LEU A 15 -7.57 -17.81 -9.76
N GLY A 16 -7.42 -16.79 -10.62
CA GLY A 16 -6.31 -15.85 -10.55
C GLY A 16 -6.21 -15.16 -9.18
N PRO A 17 -4.99 -14.79 -8.75
CA PRO A 17 -4.76 -14.28 -7.42
C PRO A 17 -5.49 -12.95 -7.21
N ALA A 18 -6.45 -12.92 -6.29
CA ALA A 18 -7.17 -11.71 -5.85
C ALA A 18 -6.30 -10.79 -4.95
N CYS A 19 -4.98 -10.82 -5.14
CA CYS A 19 -4.02 -10.27 -4.17
C CYS A 19 -3.66 -8.80 -4.41
N ALA A 20 -4.30 -8.12 -5.35
CA ALA A 20 -4.11 -6.68 -5.57
C ALA A 20 -5.03 -5.88 -4.64
N LEU A 21 -4.91 -6.10 -3.33
CA LEU A 21 -5.53 -5.21 -2.35
C LEU A 21 -4.63 -3.98 -2.23
N ALA A 22 -5.04 -2.87 -2.84
CA ALA A 22 -4.37 -1.59 -2.63
C ALA A 22 -4.51 -1.20 -1.15
N LEU A 23 -3.39 -1.02 -0.46
CA LEU A 23 -3.41 -0.45 0.88
C LEU A 23 -3.81 1.01 0.77
N GLU A 24 -4.97 1.36 1.32
CA GLU A 24 -5.42 2.75 1.34
C GLU A 24 -4.63 3.51 2.40
N VAL A 25 -3.94 4.55 1.96
CA VAL A 25 -3.18 5.47 2.82
C VAL A 25 -3.95 6.79 2.87
N GLY A 26 -4.44 7.17 4.05
CA GLY A 26 -5.19 8.40 4.22
C GLY A 26 -4.31 9.65 4.32
N GLU A 27 -4.93 10.80 4.57
CA GLU A 27 -4.23 12.08 4.70
C GLU A 27 -3.28 12.11 5.90
N ILE A 28 -2.12 12.76 5.70
CA ILE A 28 -1.15 13.01 6.77
C ILE A 28 -1.72 14.07 7.71
N ARG A 29 -1.96 13.68 8.96
CA ARG A 29 -2.41 14.62 10.01
C ARG A 29 -1.22 15.05 10.84
N VAL A 30 -0.84 16.32 10.73
CA VAL A 30 0.25 16.92 11.51
C VAL A 30 -0.31 17.46 12.82
N GLN A 31 0.28 17.02 13.94
CA GLN A 31 -0.09 17.43 15.30
C GLN A 31 0.92 18.40 15.94
N SER A 32 2.04 18.67 15.28
CA SER A 32 3.08 19.61 15.71
C SER A 32 2.92 21.00 15.10
N ALA A 33 3.22 22.04 15.87
CA ALA A 33 3.35 23.41 15.35
C ALA A 33 4.72 23.65 14.68
N LEU A 34 4.88 24.81 14.04
CA LEU A 34 6.14 25.22 13.43
C LEU A 34 7.25 25.32 14.50
N ASN A 35 8.44 24.82 14.17
CA ASN A 35 9.61 24.74 15.07
C ASN A 35 9.42 23.83 16.29
N GLN A 36 8.45 22.92 16.27
CA GLN A 36 8.36 21.83 17.23
C GLN A 36 8.91 20.54 16.63
N LEU A 37 9.15 19.55 17.48
CA LEU A 37 9.42 18.20 17.00
C LEU A 37 8.25 17.74 16.13
N PHE A 38 8.55 17.26 14.93
CA PHE A 38 7.53 16.84 13.98
C PHE A 38 6.76 15.64 14.53
N ASP A 39 5.45 15.80 14.65
CA ASP A 39 4.52 14.75 15.07
C ASP A 39 3.40 14.66 14.05
N ALA A 40 3.25 13.47 13.45
CA ALA A 40 2.27 13.23 12.41
C ALA A 40 1.78 11.78 12.41
N THR A 41 0.51 11.61 12.06
CA THR A 41 -0.15 10.31 11.97
C THR A 41 -0.78 10.10 10.59
N ILE A 42 -0.57 8.93 10.00
CA ILE A 42 -1.18 8.52 8.73
C ILE A 42 -2.17 7.38 9.00
N PRO A 43 -3.49 7.58 8.81
CA PRO A 43 -4.46 6.52 8.99
C PRO A 43 -4.41 5.51 7.84
N LEU A 44 -4.62 4.24 8.18
CA LEU A 44 -4.75 3.13 7.23
C LEU A 44 -6.18 2.57 7.32
N PRO A 45 -7.17 3.15 6.61
CA PRO A 45 -8.59 2.94 6.88
C PRO A 45 -9.08 1.52 6.60
N THR A 46 -8.49 0.86 5.61
CA THR A 46 -8.88 -0.49 5.15
C THR A 46 -8.14 -1.60 5.87
N LEU A 47 -7.28 -1.27 6.84
CA LEU A 47 -6.44 -2.24 7.51
C LEU A 47 -7.21 -2.97 8.63
N THR A 48 -7.39 -4.29 8.48
CA THR A 48 -7.98 -5.12 9.52
C THR A 48 -6.94 -5.47 10.60
N PRO A 49 -7.34 -5.78 11.84
CA PRO A 49 -6.40 -6.13 12.91
C PRO A 49 -5.46 -7.29 12.57
N GLU A 50 -5.93 -8.25 11.77
CA GLU A 50 -5.17 -9.42 11.34
C GLU A 50 -4.07 -9.04 10.34
N ALA A 51 -4.32 -8.03 9.51
CA ALA A 51 -3.40 -7.52 8.51
C ALA A 51 -2.28 -6.64 9.12
N LEU A 52 -2.44 -6.14 10.35
CA LEU A 52 -1.42 -5.32 11.02
C LEU A 52 -0.06 -6.02 11.08
N ASN A 53 -0.03 -7.32 11.36
CA ASN A 53 1.21 -8.10 11.44
C ASN A 53 1.88 -8.32 10.07
N GLN A 54 1.19 -7.96 8.98
CA GLN A 54 1.67 -8.09 7.61
C GLN A 54 2.20 -6.76 7.06
N VAL A 55 2.04 -5.66 7.81
CA VAL A 55 2.48 -4.32 7.39
C VAL A 55 3.82 -4.00 8.05
N SER A 56 4.78 -3.55 7.24
CA SER A 56 6.08 -3.05 7.71
C SER A 56 6.26 -1.61 7.23
N VAL A 57 6.69 -0.75 8.15
CA VAL A 57 6.96 0.66 7.88
C VAL A 57 8.45 0.91 8.05
N LYS A 58 9.05 1.55 7.06
CA LYS A 58 10.46 1.91 7.10
C LYS A 58 10.61 3.33 6.53
N ILE A 59 11.47 4.11 7.16
CA ILE A 59 11.94 5.37 6.59
C ILE A 59 12.83 5.05 5.39
N ALA A 60 12.61 5.75 4.27
CA ALA A 60 13.42 5.59 3.07
C ALA A 60 14.90 5.90 3.36
N SER A 61 15.80 5.42 2.50
CA SER A 61 17.21 5.79 2.62
C SER A 61 17.43 7.25 2.24
N PRO A 62 18.45 7.95 2.78
CA PRO A 62 18.78 9.32 2.39
C PRO A 62 18.89 9.51 0.87
N THR A 63 19.51 8.55 0.17
CA THR A 63 19.64 8.55 -1.29
C THR A 63 18.30 8.64 -2.03
N MET A 64 17.24 8.04 -1.48
CA MET A 64 15.90 8.09 -2.07
C MET A 64 15.24 9.45 -1.83
N PHE A 65 15.65 10.22 -0.82
CA PHE A 65 15.19 11.61 -0.69
C PHE A 65 15.86 12.49 -1.75
N GLU A 66 17.16 12.30 -1.99
CA GLU A 66 17.92 13.03 -3.03
C GLU A 66 17.35 12.79 -4.44
N GLU A 67 17.04 11.53 -4.78
CA GLU A 67 16.45 11.17 -6.08
C GLU A 67 15.13 11.90 -6.38
N PHE A 68 14.39 12.26 -5.33
CA PHE A 68 13.10 12.95 -5.42
C PHE A 68 13.19 14.44 -5.04
N GLY A 69 14.39 14.95 -4.73
CA GLY A 69 14.61 16.35 -4.32
C GLY A 69 13.95 16.74 -3.00
N LEU A 70 13.83 15.77 -2.07
CA LEU A 70 13.19 15.93 -0.75
C LEU A 70 14.19 16.16 0.38
N ASP A 71 15.46 16.39 0.05
CA ASP A 71 16.59 16.52 0.97
C ASP A 71 16.88 17.95 1.46
N GLN A 72 16.02 18.92 1.11
CA GLN A 72 16.20 20.36 1.40
C GLN A 72 15.47 20.86 2.65
#